data_AF-A0AAV2PVA8-F1
#
_entry.id   AF-A0AAV2PVA8-F1
#
_cell.length_a   1.000
_cell.length_b   1.000
_cell.length_c   1.000
_cell.angle_alpha   90.00
_cell.angle_beta   90.00
_cell.angle_gamma   90.00
#
_symmetry.space_group_name_H-M   'P 1'
#
loop_
_entity.id
_entity.type
_entity.pdbx_description
1 polymer ?
#
loop_
_entity_poly.entity_id
_entity_poly.type
_entity_poly.pdbx_seq_one_letter_code
_entity_poly.pdbx_strand_id
1 'polypeptide(L)'
;MEDLSKGFAATDYTIFSLLLIISLLVGIFSGRKGLKDGSTTKDFLIGGQTMNPVAVSLSLAGGVISAISVLGNSTEMYLYGTQLWMNLLGCVWGTLIVVFMLLPVLYPLNLISLYE
;
A
#
# COMPACT_ATOMS: atom_id res chain seq x y z
N MET A 1 34.61 17.98 -18.75
CA MET A 1 34.59 16.58 -18.26
C MET A 1 34.85 16.66 -16.76
N GLU A 2 33.85 17.01 -15.94
CA GLU A 2 34.12 17.40 -14.54
C GLU A 2 32.99 17.13 -13.53
N ASP A 3 32.10 16.17 -13.77
CA ASP A 3 31.06 15.78 -12.79
C ASP A 3 31.07 14.28 -12.46
N LEU A 4 32.19 13.60 -12.70
CA LEU A 4 32.32 12.14 -12.61
C LEU A 4 32.78 11.63 -11.24
N SER A 5 32.53 12.37 -10.14
CA SER A 5 32.74 11.84 -8.78
C SER A 5 32.04 12.66 -7.69
N LYS A 6 30.71 12.54 -7.58
CA LYS A 6 30.01 12.75 -6.32
C LYS A 6 29.14 11.53 -6.09
N GLY A 7 29.63 10.57 -5.31
CA GLY A 7 28.74 9.58 -4.69
C GLY A 7 27.62 10.32 -3.96
N PHE A 8 26.40 9.76 -3.96
CA PHE A 8 25.15 10.28 -3.37
C PHE A 8 25.21 11.77 -2.98
N ALA A 9 24.60 12.64 -3.79
CA ALA A 9 24.61 14.07 -3.51
C ALA A 9 24.03 14.35 -2.12
N ALA A 10 24.51 15.38 -1.44
CA ALA A 10 23.97 15.81 -0.13
C ALA A 10 22.43 15.98 -0.16
N THR A 11 21.89 16.32 -1.33
CA THR A 11 20.47 16.39 -1.63
C THR A 11 19.74 15.05 -1.47
N ASP A 12 20.31 13.95 -1.97
CA ASP A 12 19.70 12.61 -1.89
C ASP A 12 19.57 12.15 -0.44
N TYR A 13 20.62 12.37 0.36
CA TYR A 13 20.59 12.09 1.79
C TYR A 13 19.55 12.94 2.52
N THR A 14 19.40 14.21 2.15
CA THR A 14 18.41 15.10 2.77
C THR A 14 16.99 14.60 2.52
N ILE A 15 16.68 14.19 1.29
CA ILE A 15 15.36 13.64 0.92
C ILE A 15 15.11 12.31 1.63
N PHE A 16 16.11 11.44 1.68
CA PHE A 16 16.00 10.15 2.36
C PHE A 16 15.74 10.30 3.86
N SER A 17 16.51 11.17 4.53
CA SER A 17 16.30 11.48 5.95
C SER A 17 14.93 12.11 6.20
N LEU A 18 14.47 13.03 5.35
CA LEU A 18 13.15 13.64 5.47
C LEU A 18 12.04 12.58 5.34
N LEU A 19 12.14 11.69 4.37
CA LEU A 19 11.16 10.63 4.13
C LEU A 19 11.09 9.66 5.33
N LEU A 20 12.24 9.29 5.90
CA LEU A 20 12.30 8.48 7.11
C LEU A 20 11.65 9.19 8.30
N ILE A 21 11.94 10.47 8.51
CA ILE A 21 11.35 11.26 9.61
C ILE A 21 9.84 11.32 9.46
N ILE A 22 9.31 11.58 8.27
CA ILE A 22 7.86 11.62 8.03
C ILE A 22 7.22 10.26 8.30
N SER A 23 7.83 9.17 7.81
CA SER A 23 7.34 7.80 8.07
C SER A 23 7.32 7.48 9.56
N LEU A 24 8.39 7.83 10.28
CA LEU A 24 8.49 7.66 11.73
C LEU A 24 7.42 8.48 12.46
N LEU A 25 7.19 9.73 12.05
CA LEU A 25 6.18 10.61 12.65
C LEU A 25 4.76 10.05 12.47
N VAL A 26 4.41 9.53 11.29
CA VAL A 26 3.11 8.89 11.04
C VAL A 26 2.96 7.62 11.89
N GLY A 27 4.02 6.82 12.00
CA GLY A 27 4.06 5.63 12.86
C GLY A 27 3.88 5.96 14.34
N ILE A 28 4.62 6.95 14.86
CA ILE A 28 4.53 7.40 16.25
C ILE A 28 3.16 8.02 16.53
N PHE A 29 2.62 8.84 15.62
CA PHE A 29 1.30 9.44 15.78
C PHE A 29 0.20 8.36 15.85
N SER A 30 0.24 7.39 14.94
CA SER A 30 -0.70 6.25 14.92
C SER A 30 -0.56 5.37 16.17
N GLY A 31 0.67 5.08 16.60
CA GLY A 31 0.94 4.31 17.81
C GLY A 31 0.48 5.02 19.09
N ARG A 32 0.73 6.33 19.23
CA ARG A 32 0.27 7.12 20.38
C ARG A 32 -1.25 7.27 20.43
N LYS A 33 -1.92 7.31 19.27
CA LYS A 33 -3.39 7.33 19.18
C LYS A 33 -3.99 5.99 19.62
N GLY A 34 -3.40 4.87 19.19
CA GLY A 34 -3.79 3.53 19.65
C GLY A 34 -3.63 3.31 21.16
N LEU A 35 -2.62 3.91 21.80
CA LEU A 35 -2.46 3.86 23.27
C LEU A 35 -3.50 4.69 24.04
N LYS A 36 -4.02 5.77 23.45
CA LYS A 36 -5.01 6.66 24.08
C LYS A 36 -6.43 6.10 24.07
N ASP A 37 -6.78 5.31 23.05
CA ASP A 37 -8.14 4.82 22.84
C ASP A 37 -8.44 3.49 23.55
N GLY A 38 -7.52 2.95 24.37
CA GLY A 38 -7.79 1.76 25.20
C GLY A 38 -8.19 0.51 24.39
N SER A 39 -7.73 0.42 23.14
CA SER A 39 -8.17 -0.57 22.18
C SER A 39 -7.70 -1.98 22.54
N THR A 40 -8.65 -2.90 22.71
CA THR A 40 -8.39 -4.35 22.81
C THR A 40 -7.70 -4.82 21.52
N THR A 41 -6.90 -5.91 21.55
CA THR A 41 -6.13 -6.41 20.39
C THR A 41 -6.97 -6.56 19.12
N LYS A 42 -8.26 -6.90 19.27
CA LYS A 42 -9.21 -7.00 18.16
C LYS A 42 -9.48 -5.64 17.50
N ASP A 43 -9.60 -4.56 18.26
CA ASP A 43 -9.88 -3.23 17.71
C ASP A 43 -8.68 -2.66 16.93
N PHE A 44 -7.45 -3.04 17.30
CA PHE A 44 -6.26 -2.68 16.55
C PHE A 44 -6.17 -3.41 15.19
N LEU A 45 -6.61 -4.68 15.15
CA LEU A 45 -6.59 -5.48 13.91
C LEU A 45 -7.70 -5.10 12.93
N ILE A 46 -8.89 -4.74 13.45
CA ILE A 46 -10.09 -4.49 12.63
C ILE A 46 -10.36 -2.97 12.48
N GLY A 47 -9.57 -2.11 13.14
CA GLY A 47 -9.72 -0.66 13.09
C GLY A 47 -11.07 -0.15 13.61
N GLY A 48 -11.68 -0.88 14.55
CA GLY A 48 -12.99 -0.54 15.13
C GLY A 48 -14.18 -0.56 14.18
N GLN A 49 -14.08 -1.22 13.00
CA GLN A 49 -15.13 -1.34 11.98
C GLN A 49 -15.78 -0.02 11.50
N THR A 50 -15.23 1.13 11.90
CA THR A 50 -15.75 2.48 11.62
C THR A 50 -14.80 3.29 10.73
N MET A 51 -13.77 2.64 10.18
CA MET A 51 -12.86 3.28 9.24
C MET A 51 -13.59 3.73 7.97
N ASN A 52 -13.33 4.97 7.56
CA ASN A 52 -13.90 5.53 6.34
C ASN A 52 -13.51 4.63 5.14
N PRO A 53 -14.46 4.15 4.32
CA PRO A 53 -14.19 3.25 3.19
C PRO A 53 -13.16 3.82 2.20
N VAL A 54 -13.07 5.15 2.09
CA VAL A 54 -12.06 5.82 1.24
C VAL A 54 -10.64 5.66 1.79
N ALA A 55 -10.46 5.70 3.12
CA ALA A 55 -9.16 5.49 3.73
C ALA A 55 -8.73 4.01 3.65
N VAL A 56 -9.69 3.09 3.76
CA VAL A 56 -9.45 1.65 3.62
C VAL A 56 -9.05 1.30 2.19
N SER A 57 -9.78 1.81 1.19
CA SER A 57 -9.44 1.56 -0.21
C SER A 57 -8.08 2.15 -0.61
N LEU A 58 -7.73 3.34 -0.08
CA LEU A 58 -6.42 3.95 -0.27
C LEU A 58 -5.30 3.09 0.35
N SER A 59 -5.51 2.56 1.55
CA SER A 59 -4.54 1.66 2.20
C SER A 59 -4.38 0.34 1.43
N LEU A 60 -5.48 -0.24 0.93
CA LEU A 60 -5.45 -1.43 0.09
C LEU A 60 -4.68 -1.18 -1.21
N ALA A 61 -4.94 -0.06 -1.89
CA ALA A 61 -4.20 0.34 -3.08
C ALA A 61 -2.70 0.51 -2.79
N GLY A 62 -2.35 1.11 -1.65
CA GLY A 62 -0.97 1.25 -1.19
C GLY A 62 -0.28 -0.10 -0.92
N GLY A 63 -1.00 -1.11 -0.42
CA GLY A 63 -0.45 -2.43 -0.14
C GLY A 63 -0.16 -3.28 -1.38
N VAL A 64 -0.84 -3.02 -2.51
CA VAL A 64 -0.65 -3.78 -3.76
C VAL A 64 0.59 -3.31 -4.53
N ILE A 65 0.98 -2.04 -4.37
CA ILE A 65 2.07 -1.44 -5.13
C ILE A 65 3.40 -1.74 -4.44
N SER A 66 4.24 -2.56 -5.06
CA SER A 66 5.60 -2.87 -4.59
C SER A 66 6.68 -2.26 -5.50
N ALA A 67 7.83 -1.92 -4.91
CA ALA A 67 9.00 -1.42 -5.65
C ALA A 67 9.46 -2.40 -6.75
N ILE A 68 9.31 -3.70 -6.49
CA ILE A 68 9.64 -4.76 -7.44
C ILE A 68 8.73 -4.68 -8.67
N SER A 69 7.42 -4.48 -8.47
CA SER A 69 6.46 -4.38 -9.57
C SER A 69 6.72 -3.18 -10.45
N VAL A 70 7.10 -2.03 -9.88
CA VAL A 70 7.40 -0.81 -10.66
C VAL A 70 8.63 -1.01 -11.55
N LEU A 71 9.72 -1.55 -10.98
CA LEU A 71 10.95 -1.83 -11.73
C LEU A 71 10.74 -2.96 -12.74
N GLY A 72 10.02 -4.02 -12.36
CA GLY A 72 9.71 -5.17 -13.20
C GLY A 72 8.87 -4.79 -14.42
N ASN A 73 7.76 -4.08 -14.20
CA ASN A 73 6.84 -3.67 -15.27
C ASN A 73 7.53 -2.71 -16.28
N SER A 74 8.44 -1.86 -15.81
CA SER A 74 9.24 -1.00 -16.68
C SER A 74 10.27 -1.78 -17.51
N THR A 75 10.92 -2.78 -16.89
CA THR A 75 11.90 -3.65 -17.55
C THR A 75 11.23 -4.54 -18.60
N GLU A 76 10.06 -5.07 -18.29
CA GLU A 76 9.25 -5.87 -19.21
C GLU A 76 8.78 -5.04 -20.41
N MET A 77 8.33 -3.80 -20.19
CA MET A 77 7.92 -2.93 -21.28
C MET A 77 9.11 -2.54 -22.18
N TYR A 78 10.31 -2.42 -21.62
CA TYR A 78 11.53 -2.15 -22.38
C TYR A 78 11.98 -3.34 -23.25
N LEU A 79 11.83 -4.56 -22.75
CA LEU A 79 12.29 -5.79 -23.43
C LEU A 79 11.25 -6.40 -24.38
N TYR A 80 9.98 -6.42 -23.98
CA TYR A 80 8.91 -7.20 -24.63
C TYR A 80 7.78 -6.33 -25.19
N GLY A 81 7.85 -5.00 -25.06
CA GLY A 81 6.88 -4.07 -25.62
C GLY A 81 5.59 -3.95 -24.81
N THR A 82 4.46 -3.67 -25.47
CA THR A 82 3.21 -3.21 -24.82
C THR A 82 2.28 -4.31 -24.28
N GLN A 83 2.76 -5.55 -24.12
CA GLN A 83 1.91 -6.68 -23.70
C GLN A 83 1.30 -6.50 -22.30
N LEU A 84 1.93 -5.69 -21.45
CA LEU A 84 1.47 -5.37 -20.09
C LEU A 84 0.12 -4.65 -20.02
N TRP A 85 -0.35 -4.05 -21.13
CA TRP A 85 -1.70 -3.47 -21.18
C TRP A 85 -2.80 -4.50 -20.91
N MET A 86 -2.58 -5.78 -21.26
CA MET A 86 -3.55 -6.85 -20.99
C MET A 86 -3.67 -7.17 -19.50
N ASN A 87 -2.59 -7.00 -18.74
CA ASN A 87 -2.60 -7.16 -17.28
C ASN A 87 -3.51 -6.12 -16.61
N LEU A 88 -3.47 -4.88 -17.09
CA LEU A 88 -4.33 -3.81 -16.57
C LEU A 88 -5.82 -4.12 -16.73
N LEU A 89 -6.22 -4.66 -17.88
CA LEU A 89 -7.60 -5.13 -18.11
C LEU A 89 -7.98 -6.28 -17.15
N GLY A 90 -7.06 -7.21 -16.91
CA GLY A 90 -7.23 -8.29 -15.94
C GLY A 90 -7.43 -7.78 -14.51
N CYS A 91 -6.65 -6.79 -14.07
CA CYS A 91 -6.82 -6.16 -12.76
C CYS A 91 -8.17 -5.46 -12.60
N VAL A 92 -8.65 -4.77 -13.65
CA VAL A 92 -9.97 -4.11 -13.63
C VAL A 92 -11.08 -5.16 -13.51
N TRP A 93 -11.04 -6.21 -14.31
CA TRP A 93 -12.03 -7.30 -14.23
C TRP A 93 -11.98 -8.03 -12.90
N GLY A 94 -10.79 -8.34 -12.38
CA GLY A 94 -10.62 -8.96 -11.06
C GLY A 94 -11.23 -8.11 -9.94
N THR A 95 -11.01 -6.80 -9.96
CA THR A 95 -11.64 -5.85 -9.02
C THR A 95 -13.16 -5.90 -9.10
N LEU A 96 -13.74 -5.90 -10.30
CA LEU A 96 -15.20 -5.97 -10.46
C LEU A 96 -15.76 -7.26 -9.85
N ILE A 97 -15.13 -8.41 -10.14
CA ILE A 97 -15.56 -9.71 -9.59
C ILE A 97 -15.48 -9.71 -8.06
N VAL A 98 -14.40 -9.18 -7.48
CA VAL A 98 -14.23 -9.10 -6.01
C VAL A 98 -15.31 -8.24 -5.38
N VAL A 99 -15.64 -7.08 -5.97
CA VAL A 99 -16.70 -6.19 -5.45
C VAL A 99 -18.08 -6.83 -5.54
N PHE A 100 -18.40 -7.53 -6.64
CA PHE A 100 -19.73 -8.09 -6.86
C PHE A 100 -19.96 -9.47 -6.22
N MET A 101 -18.92 -10.29 -6.05
CA MET A 101 -19.06 -11.65 -5.50
C MET A 101 -18.43 -11.81 -4.12
N LEU A 102 -17.19 -11.34 -3.94
CA LEU A 102 -16.43 -11.61 -2.71
C LEU A 102 -16.89 -10.72 -1.55
N LEU A 103 -17.08 -9.42 -1.83
CA LEU A 103 -17.49 -8.43 -0.83
C LEU A 103 -18.86 -8.71 -0.19
N PRO A 104 -19.95 -9.02 -0.93
CA PRO A 104 -21.24 -9.32 -0.31
C PRO A 104 -21.26 -10.64 0.45
N VAL A 105 -20.34 -11.56 0.19
CA VAL A 105 -20.24 -12.85 0.88
C VAL A 105 -19.43 -12.73 2.17
N LEU A 106 -18.32 -11.99 2.16
CA LEU A 106 -17.44 -11.84 3.32
C LEU A 106 -17.91 -10.77 4.32
N TYR A 107 -18.52 -9.69 3.84
CA TYR A 107 -18.98 -8.60 4.72
C TYR A 107 -19.98 -9.04 5.81
N PRO A 108 -21.00 -9.89 5.55
CA PRO A 108 -21.93 -10.33 6.61
C PRO A 108 -21.30 -11.31 7.60
N LEU A 109 -20.18 -11.94 7.26
CA LEU A 109 -19.56 -13.01 8.05
C LEU A 109 -18.73 -12.48 9.25
N ASN A 110 -18.41 -11.18 9.30
CA ASN A 110 -17.68 -10.53 10.42
C ASN A 110 -16.40 -11.29 10.87
N LEU A 111 -15.75 -11.99 9.95
CA LEU A 111 -14.54 -12.75 10.24
C LEU A 111 -13.34 -11.81 10.38
N ILE A 112 -12.52 -12.05 11.41
CA ILE A 112 -11.29 -11.27 11.66
C ILE A 112 -10.12 -11.74 10.78
N SER A 113 -10.25 -12.89 10.12
CA SER A 113 -9.26 -13.51 9.26
C SER A 113 -9.96 -14.29 8.16
N LEU A 114 -9.37 -14.33 6.95
CA LEU A 114 -9.89 -15.11 5.82
C LEU A 114 -9.82 -16.64 6.05
N TYR A 115 -9.16 -17.06 7.13
CA TYR A 115 -8.91 -18.45 7.51
C TYR A 115 -9.75 -18.94 8.71
N GLU A 116 -10.71 -18.15 9.17
CA GLU A 116 -11.69 -18.56 10.18
C GLU A 116 -12.98 -19.04 9.50
#